data_AF-A0A1T1JGG7-F1
#
_entry.id   AF-A0A1T1JGG7-F1
#
_cell.length_a   1.000
_cell.length_b   1.000
_cell.length_c   1.000
_cell.angle_alpha   90.00
_cell.angle_beta   90.00
_cell.angle_gamma   90.00
#
_symmetry.space_group_name_H-M   'P 1'
#
loop_
_entity.id
_entity.type
_entity.pdbx_description
1 polymer ?
#
loop_
_entity_poly.entity_id
_entity_poly.type
_entity_poly.pdbx_seq_one_letter_code
_entity_poly.pdbx_strand_id
1 'polypeptide(L)'
;MHLDRQLQYEILRLSSEHYPDSIDDNDFPDDMETSSEGTNRKLFANLKYLEEYGLIKSGSFDTTLEGDYFIQSITITNKGLDLLADDGGLGAILNVVTVRFETETLRAILATKINQSELTPENKKSMIDALEELPAESIKHLTTKLLDECVDNLPAAVVLIGTWLGSF
;
A
#
# COMPACT_ATOMS: atom_id res chain seq x y z
N MET A 1 23.17 -4.99 -8.41
CA MET A 1 22.27 -4.07 -7.69
C MET A 1 22.55 -4.24 -6.21
N HIS A 2 22.89 -3.16 -5.48
CA HIS A 2 23.35 -3.24 -4.08
C HIS A 2 22.20 -3.18 -3.06
N LEU A 3 20.94 -3.21 -3.51
CA LEU A 3 19.78 -3.21 -2.62
C LEU A 3 19.49 -4.63 -2.14
N ASP A 4 19.24 -4.76 -0.84
CA ASP A 4 19.00 -6.02 -0.15
C ASP A 4 17.85 -5.84 0.83
N ARG A 5 16.76 -6.59 0.62
CA ARG A 5 15.54 -6.49 1.42
C ARG A 5 15.73 -7.02 2.84
N GLN A 6 16.56 -8.04 3.01
CA GLN A 6 16.84 -8.58 4.33
C GLN A 6 17.63 -7.57 5.16
N LEU A 7 18.68 -6.99 4.56
CA LEU A 7 19.48 -5.94 5.21
C LEU A 7 18.64 -4.72 5.59
N GLN A 8 17.74 -4.29 4.71
CA GLN A 8 16.81 -3.18 4.99
C GLN A 8 15.91 -3.49 6.19
N TYR A 9 15.37 -4.71 6.26
CA TYR A 9 14.53 -5.14 7.37
C TYR A 9 15.32 -5.18 8.68
N GLU A 10 16.54 -5.71 8.66
CA GLU A 10 17.41 -5.76 9.84
C GLU A 10 17.78 -4.37 10.35
N ILE A 11 18.12 -3.41 9.46
CA ILE A 11 18.37 -2.01 9.83
C ILE A 11 17.14 -1.39 10.50
N LEU A 12 15.96 -1.56 9.90
CA LEU A 12 14.72 -1.02 10.44
C LEU A 12 14.36 -1.65 11.78
N ARG A 13 14.52 -2.97 11.92
CA ARG A 13 14.27 -3.66 13.18
C ARG A 13 15.23 -3.21 14.28
N LEU A 14 16.52 -3.11 14.00
CA LEU A 14 17.49 -2.62 14.97
C LEU A 14 17.18 -1.18 15.41
N SER A 15 16.81 -0.33 14.44
CA SER A 15 16.42 1.06 14.70
C SER A 15 15.10 1.18 15.47
N SER A 16 14.18 0.21 15.31
CA SER A 16 12.90 0.21 16.03
C SER A 16 13.05 -0.23 17.49
N GLU A 17 13.97 -1.15 17.78
CA GLU A 17 14.32 -1.58 19.14
C GLU A 17 14.87 -0.42 19.99
N HIS A 18 15.45 0.62 19.36
CA HIS A 18 16.02 1.79 20.03
C HIS A 18 15.14 3.06 19.95
N TYR A 19 14.00 3.01 19.27
CA TYR A 19 13.13 4.18 19.12
C TYR A 19 12.63 4.68 20.49
N PRO A 20 12.68 6.01 20.79
CA PRO A 20 12.87 7.14 19.87
C PRO A 20 14.32 7.58 19.63
N ASP A 21 15.30 6.91 20.24
CA ASP A 21 16.71 7.24 20.11
C ASP A 21 17.27 6.80 18.75
N SER A 22 18.43 7.32 18.39
CA SER A 22 19.16 6.93 17.19
C SER A 22 20.16 5.82 17.48
N ILE A 23 20.41 4.97 16.49
CA ILE A 23 21.53 4.03 16.50
C ILE A 23 22.73 4.56 15.70
N ASP A 24 23.92 4.13 16.04
CA ASP A 24 25.18 4.40 15.34
C ASP A 24 25.91 3.09 14.96
N ASP A 25 27.14 3.21 14.45
CA ASP A 25 27.96 2.07 14.00
C ASP A 25 28.18 1.01 15.10
N ASN A 26 28.20 1.40 16.37
CA ASN A 26 28.45 0.50 17.49
C ASN A 26 27.25 -0.37 17.88
N ASP A 27 26.05 -0.01 17.42
CA ASP A 27 24.83 -0.77 17.70
C ASP A 27 24.63 -1.95 16.74
N PHE A 28 25.39 -1.97 15.64
CA PHE A 28 25.30 -3.04 14.64
C PHE A 28 25.94 -4.33 15.16
N PRO A 29 25.28 -5.49 15.01
CA PRO A 29 25.86 -6.79 15.32
C PRO A 29 27.13 -7.07 14.50
N ASP A 30 28.16 -7.69 15.11
CA ASP A 30 29.44 -8.02 14.45
C ASP A 30 29.28 -8.92 13.20
N ASP A 31 28.19 -9.69 13.10
CA ASP A 31 27.87 -10.58 11.98
C ASP A 31 27.12 -9.89 10.84
N MET A 32 26.53 -8.73 11.12
CA MET A 32 26.06 -7.81 10.11
C MET A 32 27.33 -7.15 9.57
N GLU A 33 27.84 -7.56 8.40
CA GLU A 33 29.08 -7.03 7.80
C GLU A 33 29.00 -5.49 7.65
N THR A 34 29.17 -4.71 8.70
CA THR A 34 29.05 -3.25 8.73
C THR A 34 30.40 -2.57 8.87
N SER A 35 31.44 -3.36 9.19
CA SER A 35 32.79 -2.88 9.47
C SER A 35 33.24 -1.86 8.43
N SER A 36 33.44 -0.65 8.93
CA SER A 36 33.81 0.59 8.23
C SER A 36 35.17 0.57 7.53
N GLU A 37 35.90 -0.55 7.58
CA GLU A 37 37.12 -0.76 6.80
C GLU A 37 36.78 -1.25 5.38
N GLY A 38 36.60 -0.29 4.47
CA GLY A 38 36.68 -0.55 3.03
C GLY A 38 35.39 -1.02 2.36
N THR A 39 34.61 -0.05 1.92
CA THR A 39 33.57 -0.19 0.88
C THR A 39 32.44 -1.18 1.18
N ASN A 40 31.72 -1.03 2.29
CA ASN A 40 30.36 -1.57 2.32
C ASN A 40 29.36 -0.65 1.59
N ARG A 41 29.57 -0.46 0.27
CA ARG A 41 28.63 0.26 -0.62
C ARG A 41 27.21 -0.31 -0.55
N LYS A 42 27.04 -1.57 -0.14
CA LYS A 42 25.75 -2.20 0.05
C LYS A 42 25.00 -1.56 1.23
N LEU A 43 25.63 -1.41 2.39
CA LEU A 43 25.01 -0.75 3.56
C LEU A 43 24.55 0.67 3.21
N PHE A 44 25.44 1.51 2.71
CA PHE A 44 25.11 2.92 2.39
C PHE A 44 24.08 3.06 1.28
N ALA A 45 24.07 2.16 0.28
CA ALA A 45 23.01 2.14 -0.74
C ALA A 45 21.63 1.80 -0.13
N ASN A 46 21.59 0.88 0.84
CA ASN A 46 20.34 0.53 1.53
C ASN A 46 19.90 1.64 2.49
N LEU A 47 20.82 2.22 3.26
CA LEU A 47 20.52 3.40 4.09
C LEU A 47 19.97 4.53 3.23
N LYS A 48 20.61 4.84 2.10
CA LYS A 48 20.14 5.89 1.20
C LYS A 48 18.73 5.62 0.67
N TYR A 49 18.48 4.37 0.27
CA TYR A 49 17.16 3.96 -0.19
C TYR A 49 16.10 4.07 0.91
N LEU A 50 16.42 3.70 2.15
CA LEU A 50 15.52 3.86 3.29
C LEU A 50 15.22 5.33 3.60
N GLU A 51 16.21 6.23 3.48
CA GLU A 51 16.01 7.68 3.59
C GLU A 51 15.07 8.22 2.50
N GLU A 52 15.26 7.80 1.25
CA GLU A 52 14.47 8.27 0.10
C GLU A 52 12.98 7.91 0.22
N TYR A 53 12.67 6.76 0.80
CA TYR A 53 11.29 6.37 1.13
C TYR A 53 10.80 6.96 2.47
N GLY A 54 11.68 7.65 3.19
CA GLY A 54 11.40 8.25 4.49
C GLY A 54 11.10 7.21 5.56
N LEU A 55 11.65 6.00 5.46
CA LEU A 55 11.54 4.95 6.48
C LEU A 55 12.50 5.20 7.65
N ILE A 56 13.61 5.89 7.39
CA ILE A 56 14.52 6.45 8.38
C ILE A 56 14.67 7.96 8.14
N LYS A 57 15.10 8.72 9.15
CA LYS A 57 15.40 10.15 9.03
C LYS A 57 16.60 10.37 8.08
N SER A 58 16.59 11.49 7.37
CA SER A 58 17.73 11.91 6.56
C SER A 58 18.92 12.31 7.42
N GLY A 59 20.13 12.11 6.88
CA GLY A 59 21.38 12.31 7.60
C GLY A 59 21.83 11.04 8.33
N SER A 60 21.49 9.88 7.78
CA SER A 60 21.81 8.60 8.41
C SER A 60 23.30 8.22 8.28
N PHE A 61 23.98 8.79 7.29
CA PHE A 61 25.41 8.64 7.04
C PHE A 61 25.97 9.92 6.38
N ASP A 62 27.29 10.07 6.44
CA ASP A 62 28.01 11.15 5.74
C ASP A 62 29.33 10.61 5.14
N THR A 63 30.09 11.47 4.48
CA THR A 63 31.37 11.16 3.85
C THR A 63 32.53 11.92 4.49
N THR A 64 33.66 11.25 4.67
CA THR A 64 34.92 11.88 5.06
C THR A 64 35.47 12.73 3.90
N LEU A 65 36.47 13.56 4.19
CA LEU A 65 37.18 14.34 3.16
C LEU A 65 37.87 13.45 2.11
N GLU A 66 38.16 12.19 2.46
CA GLU A 66 38.80 11.20 1.58
C GLU A 66 37.76 10.43 0.73
N GLY A 67 36.46 10.65 0.98
CA GLY A 67 35.36 10.06 0.23
C GLY A 67 34.83 8.75 0.81
N ASP A 68 35.28 8.37 2.00
CA ASP A 68 34.79 7.19 2.71
C ASP A 68 33.48 7.50 3.44
N TYR A 69 32.56 6.56 3.43
CA TYR A 69 31.27 6.71 4.09
C TYR A 69 31.35 6.26 5.55
N PHE A 70 30.63 6.95 6.44
CA PHE A 70 30.48 6.55 7.84
C PHE A 70 29.05 6.80 8.32
N ILE A 71 28.58 5.98 9.27
CA ILE A 71 27.25 6.13 9.87
C ILE A 71 27.26 7.34 10.81
N GLN A 72 26.26 8.21 10.70
CA GLN A 72 26.13 9.40 11.54
C GLN A 72 25.11 9.15 12.67
N SER A 73 23.85 8.94 12.30
CA SER A 73 22.78 8.60 13.25
C SER A 73 21.59 8.06 12.48
N ILE A 74 21.17 6.82 12.75
CA ILE A 74 20.01 6.24 12.10
C ILE A 74 18.83 6.30 13.07
N THR A 75 17.76 6.99 12.68
CA THR A 75 16.52 7.02 13.46
C THR A 75 15.37 6.58 12.56
N ILE A 76 14.63 5.56 12.98
CA ILE A 76 13.43 5.12 12.26
C ILE A 76 12.32 6.17 12.33
N THR A 77 11.54 6.31 11.26
CA THR A 77 10.38 7.22 11.22
C THR A 77 9.09 6.45 11.54
N ASN A 78 7.98 7.18 11.66
CA ASN A 78 6.66 6.55 11.74
C ASN A 78 6.38 5.65 10.52
N LYS A 79 6.85 6.00 9.31
CA LYS A 79 6.67 5.16 8.12
C LYS A 79 7.48 3.86 8.22
N GLY A 80 8.69 3.93 8.77
CA GLY A 80 9.51 2.75 9.01
C GLY A 80 8.87 1.83 10.05
N LEU A 81 8.34 2.40 11.14
CA LEU A 81 7.61 1.64 12.17
C LEU A 81 6.32 1.01 11.60
N ASP A 82 5.55 1.76 10.82
CA ASP A 82 4.33 1.25 10.19
C ASP A 82 4.62 0.11 9.21
N LEU A 83 5.78 0.13 8.53
CA LEU A 83 6.21 -0.96 7.65
C LEU A 83 6.51 -2.26 8.41
N LEU A 84 6.97 -2.17 9.66
CA LEU A 84 7.27 -3.32 10.51
C LEU A 84 6.02 -3.88 11.21
N ALA A 85 4.90 -3.15 11.19
CA ALA A 85 3.68 -3.55 11.88
C ALA A 85 2.88 -4.57 11.06
N ASP A 86 2.46 -5.66 11.71
CA ASP A 86 1.68 -6.73 11.07
C ASP A 86 0.29 -6.28 10.59
N ASP A 87 -0.20 -5.15 11.10
CA ASP A 87 -1.49 -4.54 10.78
C ASP A 87 -1.39 -3.35 9.79
N GLY A 88 -0.19 -3.09 9.25
CA GLY A 88 0.08 -1.94 8.38
C GLY A 88 0.22 -0.59 9.12
N GLY A 89 0.23 -0.63 10.46
CA GLY A 89 0.57 0.50 11.31
C GLY A 89 -0.47 1.63 11.32
N LEU A 90 -0.08 2.74 11.94
CA LEU A 90 -0.96 3.90 12.11
C LEU A 90 -1.29 4.56 10.76
N GLY A 91 -0.41 4.44 9.77
CA GLY A 91 -0.65 4.84 8.39
C GLY A 91 -1.89 4.18 7.77
N ALA A 92 -2.21 2.92 8.08
CA ALA A 92 -3.42 2.26 7.60
C ALA A 92 -4.71 2.90 8.17
N ILE A 93 -4.63 3.41 9.40
CA ILE A 93 -5.74 4.05 10.09
C ILE A 93 -5.89 5.52 9.65
N LEU A 94 -4.78 6.24 9.45
CA LEU A 94 -4.77 7.67 9.17
C LEU A 94 -4.91 8.01 7.68
N ASN A 95 -4.46 7.13 6.77
CA ASN A 95 -4.58 7.31 5.32
C ASN A 95 -5.82 6.60 4.76
N VAL A 96 -7.00 6.89 5.30
CA VAL A 96 -8.25 6.36 4.75
C VAL A 96 -8.41 6.84 3.30
N VAL A 97 -8.24 5.91 2.35
CA VAL A 97 -8.58 6.16 0.96
C VAL A 97 -10.10 6.16 0.86
N THR A 98 -10.69 7.35 0.78
CA THR A 98 -12.13 7.46 0.49
C THR A 98 -12.37 7.03 -0.95
N VAL A 99 -12.81 5.79 -1.16
CA VAL A 99 -13.29 5.33 -2.47
C VAL A 99 -14.65 5.99 -2.72
N ARG A 100 -14.68 6.99 -3.59
CA ARG A 100 -15.93 7.63 -4.03
C ARG A 100 -16.47 6.88 -5.24
N PHE A 101 -17.66 6.31 -5.10
CA PHE A 101 -18.42 5.85 -6.26
C PHE A 101 -19.01 7.06 -6.98
N GLU A 102 -18.42 7.42 -8.11
CA GLU A 102 -19.02 8.42 -8.99
C GLU A 102 -20.29 7.85 -9.62
N THR A 103 -21.41 8.57 -9.44
CA THR A 103 -22.72 8.19 -9.98
C THR A 103 -22.65 7.89 -11.47
N GLU A 104 -21.88 8.67 -12.22
CA GLU A 104 -21.77 8.51 -13.66
C GLU A 104 -21.03 7.23 -14.04
N THR A 105 -20.02 6.83 -13.26
CA THR A 105 -19.37 5.52 -13.41
C THR A 105 -20.37 4.38 -13.16
N LEU A 106 -21.19 4.48 -12.10
CA LEU A 106 -22.23 3.47 -11.83
C LEU A 106 -23.24 3.39 -12.98
N ARG A 107 -23.67 4.54 -13.51
CA ARG A 107 -24.58 4.64 -14.66
C ARG A 107 -23.98 3.95 -15.88
N ALA A 108 -22.71 4.22 -16.20
CA ALA A 108 -22.01 3.62 -17.32
C ALA A 108 -21.88 2.09 -17.19
N ILE A 109 -21.62 1.58 -15.99
CA ILE A 109 -21.55 0.14 -15.73
C ILE A 109 -22.92 -0.52 -15.96
N LEU A 110 -23.99 0.07 -15.41
CA LEU A 110 -25.35 -0.45 -15.57
C LEU A 110 -25.80 -0.40 -17.04
N ALA A 111 -25.55 0.70 -17.75
CA ALA A 111 -25.84 0.82 -19.18
C ALA A 111 -25.08 -0.23 -20.00
N THR A 112 -23.81 -0.48 -19.68
CA THR A 112 -23.03 -1.54 -20.31
C THR A 112 -23.67 -2.92 -20.12
N LYS A 113 -24.14 -3.23 -18.91
CA LYS A 113 -24.83 -4.49 -18.63
C LYS A 113 -26.17 -4.62 -19.32
N ILE A 114 -26.96 -3.55 -19.39
CA ILE A 114 -28.22 -3.53 -20.16
C ILE A 114 -27.93 -3.81 -21.65
N ASN A 115 -26.92 -3.17 -22.22
CA ASN A 115 -26.54 -3.37 -23.62
C ASN A 115 -26.07 -4.81 -23.92
N GLN A 116 -25.39 -5.46 -22.97
CA GLN A 116 -24.94 -6.85 -23.08
C GLN A 116 -26.05 -7.89 -22.88
N SER A 117 -27.22 -7.50 -22.38
CA SER A 117 -28.34 -8.43 -22.15
C SER A 117 -28.97 -8.94 -23.45
N GLU A 118 -29.75 -10.02 -23.37
CA GLU A 118 -30.52 -10.57 -24.50
C GLU A 118 -31.87 -9.86 -24.75
N LEU A 119 -32.04 -8.66 -24.18
CA LEU A 119 -33.25 -7.86 -24.39
C LEU A 119 -33.38 -7.38 -25.85
N THR A 120 -34.61 -7.12 -26.29
CA THR A 120 -34.87 -6.49 -27.60
C THR A 120 -34.26 -5.08 -27.65
N PRO A 121 -33.91 -4.57 -28.85
CA PRO A 121 -33.35 -3.22 -28.99
C PRO A 121 -34.24 -2.13 -28.38
N GLU A 122 -35.56 -2.27 -28.48
CA GLU A 122 -36.56 -1.35 -27.93
C GLU A 122 -36.53 -1.35 -26.39
N ASN A 123 -36.48 -2.52 -25.77
CA ASN A 123 -36.40 -2.65 -24.31
C ASN A 123 -35.06 -2.14 -23.77
N LYS A 124 -33.95 -2.40 -24.46
CA LYS A 124 -32.63 -1.85 -24.10
C LYS A 124 -32.65 -0.34 -24.08
N LYS A 125 -33.17 0.28 -25.15
CA LYS A 125 -33.28 1.73 -25.24
C LYS A 125 -34.15 2.30 -24.12
N SER A 126 -35.33 1.74 -23.89
CA SER A 126 -36.23 2.19 -22.83
C SER A 126 -35.58 2.11 -21.43
N MET A 127 -34.80 1.06 -21.15
CA MET A 127 -34.10 0.92 -19.88
C MET A 127 -32.92 1.89 -19.72
N ILE A 128 -32.20 2.18 -20.80
CA ILE A 128 -31.12 3.17 -20.79
C ILE A 128 -31.68 4.58 -20.57
N ASP A 129 -32.75 4.94 -21.28
CA ASP A 129 -33.41 6.23 -21.13
C ASP A 129 -33.91 6.41 -19.68
N ALA A 130 -34.58 5.38 -19.12
CA ALA A 130 -35.02 5.39 -17.73
C ALA A 130 -33.84 5.47 -16.74
N LEU A 131 -32.73 4.79 -17.04
CA LEU A 131 -31.52 4.87 -16.23
C LEU A 131 -30.98 6.30 -16.25
N GLU A 132 -30.88 6.98 -17.40
CA GLU A 132 -30.41 8.36 -17.57
C GLU A 132 -31.21 9.38 -16.75
N GLU A 133 -32.53 9.19 -16.62
CA GLU A 133 -33.40 10.06 -15.84
C GLU A 133 -33.30 9.88 -14.32
N LEU A 134 -32.68 8.80 -13.83
CA LEU A 134 -32.59 8.55 -12.39
C LEU A 134 -31.67 9.55 -11.67
N PRO A 135 -32.07 10.02 -10.47
CA PRO A 135 -31.21 10.82 -9.62
C PRO A 135 -30.10 9.96 -9.01
N ALA A 136 -29.02 10.63 -8.58
CA ALA A 136 -27.83 9.96 -8.06
C ALA A 136 -28.11 8.99 -6.89
N GLU A 137 -28.98 9.38 -5.96
CA GLU A 137 -29.37 8.52 -4.82
C GLU A 137 -30.07 7.23 -5.29
N SER A 138 -30.95 7.32 -6.28
CA SER A 138 -31.62 6.14 -6.83
C SER A 138 -30.65 5.19 -7.51
N ILE A 139 -29.64 5.71 -8.21
CA ILE A 139 -28.59 4.89 -8.85
C ILE A 139 -27.76 4.19 -7.78
N LYS A 140 -27.34 4.89 -6.73
CA LYS A 140 -26.60 4.31 -5.61
C LYS A 140 -27.39 3.19 -4.93
N HIS A 141 -28.67 3.44 -4.64
CA HIS A 141 -29.54 2.46 -4.02
C HIS A 141 -29.80 1.24 -4.93
N LEU A 142 -30.01 1.46 -6.24
CA LEU A 142 -30.15 0.38 -7.22
C LEU A 142 -28.89 -0.48 -7.27
N THR A 143 -27.71 0.11 -7.37
CA THR A 143 -26.44 -0.62 -7.39
C THR A 143 -26.23 -1.42 -6.11
N THR A 144 -26.59 -0.87 -4.95
CA THR A 144 -26.49 -1.57 -3.67
C THR A 144 -27.39 -2.80 -3.65
N LYS A 145 -28.66 -2.66 -4.05
CA LYS A 145 -29.58 -3.80 -4.15
C LYS A 145 -29.13 -4.87 -5.14
N LEU A 146 -28.57 -4.47 -6.28
CA LEU A 146 -28.03 -5.40 -7.25
C LEU A 146 -26.84 -6.17 -6.67
N LEU A 147 -25.99 -5.51 -5.89
CA LEU A 147 -24.87 -6.16 -5.21
C LEU A 147 -25.37 -7.18 -4.17
N ASP A 148 -26.36 -6.81 -3.35
CA ASP A 148 -26.97 -7.71 -2.36
C ASP A 148 -27.54 -8.95 -3.04
N GLU A 149 -28.36 -8.77 -4.07
CA GLU A 149 -28.97 -9.86 -4.83
C GLU A 149 -27.91 -10.75 -5.50
N CYS A 150 -26.81 -10.15 -6.00
CA CYS A 150 -25.69 -10.92 -6.55
C CYS A 150 -25.01 -11.77 -5.48
N VAL A 151 -24.69 -11.19 -4.31
CA VAL A 151 -24.02 -11.94 -3.23
C VAL A 151 -24.90 -13.07 -2.71
N ASP A 152 -26.20 -12.84 -2.56
CA ASP A 152 -27.14 -13.83 -2.04
C ASP A 152 -27.39 -14.99 -3.01
N ASN A 153 -27.36 -14.73 -4.32
CA ASN A 153 -27.70 -15.73 -5.34
C ASN A 153 -26.52 -16.31 -6.12
N LEU A 154 -25.29 -15.82 -5.93
CA LEU A 154 -24.08 -16.42 -6.53
C LEU A 154 -23.38 -17.31 -5.50
N PRO A 155 -23.43 -18.66 -5.65
CA PRO A 155 -22.74 -19.58 -4.75
C PRO A 155 -21.22 -19.33 -4.66
N ALA A 156 -20.64 -18.76 -5.71
CA ALA A 156 -19.22 -18.43 -5.79
C ALA A 156 -18.86 -17.07 -5.16
N ALA A 157 -19.83 -16.22 -4.79
CA ALA A 157 -19.55 -14.88 -4.30
C ALA A 157 -18.71 -14.90 -3.02
N VAL A 158 -19.11 -15.72 -2.04
CA VAL A 158 -18.37 -15.86 -0.76
C VAL A 158 -16.96 -16.43 -0.97
N VAL A 159 -16.82 -17.38 -1.91
CA VAL A 159 -15.51 -17.98 -2.24
C VAL A 159 -14.59 -16.93 -2.88
N LEU A 160 -15.08 -16.17 -3.85
CA LEU A 160 -14.34 -15.08 -4.49
C LEU A 160 -13.90 -14.01 -3.49
N ILE A 161 -14.80 -13.63 -2.57
CA ILE A 161 -14.48 -12.70 -1.48
C ILE A 161 -13.35 -13.29 -0.63
N GLY A 162 -13.45 -14.55 -0.22
CA GLY A 162 -12.43 -15.20 0.60
C GLY A 162 -11.07 -15.32 -0.10
N THR A 163 -11.03 -15.59 -1.42
CA THR A 163 -9.79 -15.59 -2.20
C THR A 163 -9.12 -14.20 -2.20
N TRP A 164 -9.90 -13.13 -2.36
CA TRP A 164 -9.37 -11.77 -2.31
C TRP A 164 -8.90 -11.35 -0.92
N LEU A 165 -9.54 -11.87 0.13
CA LEU A 165 -9.17 -11.60 1.52
C LEU A 165 -8.06 -12.54 2.05
N GLY A 166 -7.54 -13.47 1.24
CA GLY A 166 -6.54 -14.45 1.66
C GLY A 166 -7.05 -15.41 2.75
N SER A 167 -8.37 -15.61 2.83
CA SER A 167 -9.03 -16.43 3.85
C SER A 167 -9.28 -17.89 3.42
N PHE A 168 -8.76 -18.29 2.25
CA PHE A 168 -8.75 -19.67 1.72
C PHE A 168 -7.44 -19.95 0.97
#